data_AF-A0A0A2M5P3-F1
#
_entry.id   AF-A0A0A2M5P3-F1
#
_cell.length_a   1.000
_cell.length_b   1.000
_cell.length_c   1.000
_cell.angle_alpha   90.00
_cell.angle_beta   90.00
_cell.angle_gamma   90.00
#
_symmetry.space_group_name_H-M   'P 1'
#
loop_
_entity.id
_entity.type
_entity.pdbx_description
1 polymer ?
#
loop_
_entity_poly.entity_id
_entity_poly.type
_entity_poly.pdbx_seq_one_letter_code
_entity_poly.pdbx_strand_id
1 'polypeptide(L)'
;MLCIDATCKIIPYFIGSNLIMLPIFSFIELLFFVYFYNKHLLSKPNKIIIGLGLLGMSYIITEFFQYFVFNTINVKQFQPYAKITDNFIVIIMALVFYYQKMNSFNETWLTNFKLNTVILLYFTVNAIIFLPFNFIINASGNAKFYIWTINVFFITSFYLYLTILIWKNGSNKLQSIFE
;
A
#
# COMPACT_ATOMS: atom_id res chain seq x y z
N MET A 1 4.03 -11.34 -2.77
CA MET A 1 5.38 -10.80 -3.03
C MET A 1 6.25 -11.78 -3.83
N LEU A 2 6.41 -13.05 -3.46
CA LEU A 2 7.11 -14.05 -4.31
C LEU A 2 6.52 -14.19 -5.72
N CYS A 3 5.19 -14.27 -5.85
CA CYS A 3 4.54 -14.30 -7.17
C CYS A 3 4.72 -13.00 -7.96
N ILE A 4 4.89 -11.87 -7.28
CA ILE A 4 5.08 -10.53 -7.86
C ILE A 4 6.51 -10.37 -8.35
N ASP A 5 7.49 -10.87 -7.60
CA ASP A 5 8.90 -10.91 -7.99
C ASP A 5 9.11 -11.87 -9.18
N ALA A 6 8.35 -12.96 -9.24
CA ALA A 6 8.27 -13.84 -10.41
C ALA A 6 7.63 -13.12 -11.61
N THR A 7 6.53 -12.37 -11.42
CA THR A 7 5.92 -11.61 -12.54
C THR A 7 6.82 -10.46 -13.01
N CYS A 8 7.54 -9.78 -12.11
CA CYS A 8 8.53 -8.74 -12.46
C CYS A 8 9.74 -9.28 -13.25
N LYS A 9 9.98 -10.60 -13.27
CA LYS A 9 11.00 -11.22 -14.14
C LYS A 9 10.44 -11.72 -15.47
N ILE A 10 9.15 -12.06 -15.52
CA ILE A 10 8.49 -12.61 -16.72
C ILE A 10 7.90 -11.50 -17.61
N ILE A 11 7.27 -10.48 -17.02
CA ILE A 11 6.65 -9.36 -17.72
C ILE A 11 7.61 -8.50 -18.57
N PRO A 12 8.87 -8.23 -18.18
CA PRO A 12 9.78 -7.47 -19.04
C PRO A 12 10.09 -8.20 -20.35
N TYR A 13 9.90 -9.52 -20.41
CA TYR A 13 10.07 -10.31 -21.63
C TYR A 13 8.98 -10.02 -22.68
N PHE A 14 7.80 -9.53 -22.26
CA PHE A 14 6.67 -9.23 -23.16
C PHE A 14 6.49 -7.74 -23.43
N ILE A 15 6.79 -6.87 -22.45
CA ILE A 15 6.47 -5.43 -22.49
C ILE A 15 7.74 -4.54 -22.45
N GLY A 16 8.93 -5.12 -22.23
CA GLY A 16 10.21 -4.41 -22.27
C GLY A 16 10.50 -3.51 -21.08
N SER A 17 9.59 -3.36 -20.10
CA SER A 17 9.80 -2.54 -18.90
C SER A 17 9.06 -3.07 -17.67
N ASN A 18 9.77 -3.13 -16.54
CA ASN A 18 9.22 -3.53 -15.23
C ASN A 18 8.40 -2.43 -14.54
N LEU A 19 8.43 -1.21 -15.07
CA LEU A 19 7.82 -0.05 -14.43
C LEU A 19 6.29 -0.10 -14.42
N ILE A 20 5.69 -0.92 -15.30
CA ILE A 20 4.24 -1.09 -15.41
C ILE A 20 3.61 -1.74 -14.19
N MET A 21 4.38 -2.55 -13.46
CA MET A 21 3.84 -3.24 -12.29
C MET A 21 3.58 -2.31 -11.11
N LEU A 22 4.26 -1.17 -11.06
CA LEU A 22 4.17 -0.26 -9.92
C LEU A 22 2.81 0.47 -9.88
N PRO A 23 2.28 1.03 -10.98
CA PRO A 23 0.90 1.54 -11.01
C PRO A 23 -0.15 0.46 -10.79
N ILE A 24 0.00 -0.74 -11.39
CA ILE A 24 -0.94 -1.86 -11.21
C ILE A 24 -1.01 -2.26 -9.74
N PHE A 25 0.15 -2.39 -9.08
CA PHE A 25 0.23 -2.71 -7.67
C PHE A 25 -0.44 -1.64 -6.80
N SER A 26 -0.13 -0.36 -7.07
CA SER A 26 -0.72 0.77 -6.34
C SER A 26 -2.25 0.81 -6.49
N PHE A 27 -2.76 0.46 -7.68
CA PHE A 27 -4.19 0.37 -7.93
C PHE A 27 -4.87 -0.74 -7.10
N ILE A 28 -4.30 -1.95 -7.14
CA ILE A 28 -4.83 -3.10 -6.39
C ILE A 28 -4.75 -2.85 -4.88
N GLU A 29 -3.64 -2.28 -4.41
CA GLU A 29 -3.44 -1.95 -3.00
C GLU A 29 -4.47 -0.91 -2.52
N LEU A 30 -4.64 0.18 -3.27
CA LEU A 30 -5.64 1.20 -2.95
C LEU A 30 -7.07 0.63 -2.96
N LEU A 31 -7.43 -0.18 -3.96
CA LEU A 31 -8.73 -0.84 -4.04
C LEU A 31 -8.97 -1.72 -2.80
N PHE A 32 -7.98 -2.52 -2.42
CA PHE A 32 -8.03 -3.36 -1.24
C PHE A 32 -8.23 -2.53 0.02
N PHE A 33 -7.45 -1.47 0.24
CA PHE A 33 -7.55 -0.67 1.46
C PHE A 33 -8.82 0.17 1.52
N VAL A 34 -9.31 0.72 0.41
CA VAL A 34 -10.62 1.40 0.35
C VAL A 34 -11.72 0.46 0.81
N TYR A 35 -11.74 -0.77 0.28
CA TYR A 35 -12.71 -1.79 0.67
C TYR A 35 -12.53 -2.23 2.13
N PHE A 36 -11.30 -2.54 2.53
CA PHE A 36 -10.97 -3.06 3.84
C PHE A 36 -11.29 -2.05 4.95
N TYR A 37 -10.92 -0.78 4.77
CA TYR A 37 -11.22 0.26 5.75
C TYR A 37 -12.72 0.50 5.89
N ASN A 38 -13.45 0.67 4.79
CA ASN A 38 -14.87 0.99 4.85
C ASN A 38 -15.73 -0.17 5.36
N LYS A 39 -15.34 -1.42 5.06
CA LYS A 39 -16.11 -2.60 5.46
C LYS A 39 -15.74 -3.16 6.83
N HIS A 40 -14.47 -3.12 7.22
CA HIS A 40 -13.96 -3.88 8.36
C HIS A 40 -13.33 -3.03 9.48
N LEU A 41 -12.70 -1.89 9.18
CA LEU A 41 -12.00 -1.10 10.21
C LEU A 41 -12.82 0.08 10.72
N LEU A 42 -13.43 0.87 9.83
CA LEU A 42 -14.18 2.06 10.18
C LEU A 42 -15.52 1.67 10.82
N SER A 43 -15.88 2.38 11.90
CA SER A 43 -17.15 2.13 12.60
C SER A 43 -18.36 2.60 11.78
N LYS A 44 -18.17 3.61 10.93
CA LYS A 44 -19.17 4.07 9.96
C LYS A 44 -18.50 4.31 8.61
N PRO A 45 -19.08 3.80 7.51
CA PRO A 45 -18.54 4.06 6.18
C PRO A 45 -18.60 5.57 5.91
N ASN A 46 -17.48 6.14 5.46
CA ASN A 46 -17.39 7.56 5.17
C ASN A 46 -17.34 7.77 3.65
N LYS A 47 -18.41 8.37 3.10
CA LYS A 47 -18.51 8.65 1.66
C LYS A 47 -17.36 9.51 1.14
N ILE A 48 -16.82 10.41 1.97
CA ILE A 48 -15.66 11.25 1.62
C ILE A 48 -14.43 10.37 1.40
N ILE A 49 -14.22 9.36 2.24
CA ILE A 49 -13.08 8.45 2.13
C ILE A 49 -13.20 7.53 0.90
N ILE A 50 -14.41 7.07 0.61
CA ILE A 50 -14.68 6.32 -0.63
C ILE A 50 -14.43 7.20 -1.85
N GLY A 51 -14.91 8.44 -1.83
CA GLY A 51 -14.68 9.43 -2.90
C GLY A 51 -13.19 9.71 -3.11
N LEU A 52 -12.43 9.92 -2.03
CA LEU A 52 -10.96 10.07 -2.09
C LEU A 52 -10.28 8.84 -2.69
N GLY A 53 -10.71 7.63 -2.31
CA GLY A 53 -10.22 6.39 -2.90
C GLY A 53 -10.49 6.29 -4.41
N LEU A 54 -11.70 6.64 -4.85
CA LEU A 54 -12.08 6.66 -6.26
C LEU A 54 -11.30 7.71 -7.06
N LEU A 55 -11.08 8.90 -6.48
CA LEU A 55 -10.24 9.93 -7.09
C LEU A 55 -8.79 9.45 -7.24
N GLY A 56 -8.23 8.82 -6.19
CA GLY A 56 -6.89 8.23 -6.25
C GLY A 56 -6.77 7.13 -7.30
N MET A 57 -7.74 6.22 -7.37
CA MET A 57 -7.79 5.18 -8.40
C MET A 57 -7.86 5.78 -9.82
N SER A 58 -8.66 6.83 -10.02
CA SER A 58 -8.78 7.54 -11.30
C SER A 58 -7.45 8.21 -11.69
N TYR A 59 -6.74 8.78 -10.72
CA TYR A 59 -5.41 9.33 -10.92
C TYR A 59 -4.40 8.27 -11.37
N ILE A 60 -4.34 7.12 -10.67
CA ILE A 60 -3.44 6.01 -11.02
C ILE A 60 -3.73 5.48 -12.44
N ILE A 61 -5.01 5.37 -12.81
CA ILE A 61 -5.42 4.97 -14.16
C ILE A 61 -4.93 5.99 -15.19
N THR A 62 -5.11 7.29 -14.93
CA THR A 62 -4.67 8.36 -15.84
C THR A 62 -3.16 8.31 -16.05
N GLU A 63 -2.40 8.14 -14.97
CA GLU A 63 -0.95 8.00 -15.00
C GLU A 63 -0.52 6.75 -15.79
N PHE A 64 -1.21 5.62 -15.60
CA PHE A 64 -0.98 4.41 -16.38
C PHE A 64 -1.16 4.63 -17.88
N PHE A 65 -2.26 5.27 -18.30
CA PHE A 65 -2.50 5.60 -19.71
C PHE A 65 -1.44 6.56 -20.27
N GLN A 66 -1.08 7.58 -19.50
CA GLN A 66 -0.07 8.57 -19.91
C GLN A 66 1.30 7.96 -20.20
N TYR A 67 1.76 7.05 -19.33
CA TYR A 67 3.07 6.40 -19.49
C TYR A 67 3.07 5.28 -20.53
N PHE A 68 2.06 4.41 -20.54
CA PHE A 68 2.14 3.17 -21.31
C PHE A 68 1.38 3.21 -22.63
N VAL A 69 0.34 4.02 -22.75
CA VAL A 69 -0.47 4.11 -23.98
C VAL A 69 -0.03 5.29 -24.84
N PHE A 70 0.16 6.46 -24.22
CA PHE A 70 0.57 7.65 -24.94
C PHE A 70 2.09 7.82 -25.05
N ASN A 71 2.87 6.98 -24.34
CA ASN A 71 4.34 6.93 -24.34
C ASN A 71 5.01 8.31 -24.28
N THR A 72 4.46 9.20 -23.46
CA THR A 72 4.81 10.62 -23.48
C THR A 72 6.12 10.94 -22.75
N ILE A 73 6.67 10.00 -21.98
CA ILE A 73 7.76 10.26 -21.03
C ILE A 73 8.88 9.23 -21.19
N ASN A 74 10.12 9.71 -21.24
CA ASN A 74 11.31 8.88 -21.33
C ASN A 74 11.55 8.12 -20.00
N VAL A 75 12.04 6.88 -20.05
CA VAL A 75 12.21 6.00 -18.87
C VAL A 75 13.02 6.66 -17.73
N LYS A 76 13.94 7.56 -18.06
CA LYS A 76 14.76 8.31 -17.08
C LYS A 76 13.98 9.37 -16.28
N GLN A 77 12.80 9.74 -16.74
CA GLN A 77 11.90 10.72 -16.10
C GLN A 77 10.72 10.04 -15.39
N PHE A 78 10.68 8.72 -15.32
CA PHE A 78 9.61 8.00 -14.64
C PHE A 78 9.59 8.34 -13.15
N GLN A 79 8.44 8.80 -12.67
CA GLN A 79 8.19 9.12 -11.28
C GLN A 79 7.01 8.28 -10.76
N PRO A 80 7.13 7.62 -9.60
CA PRO A 80 6.12 6.71 -9.07
C PRO A 80 5.03 7.46 -8.30
N TYR A 81 4.41 8.45 -8.93
CA TYR A 81 3.39 9.26 -8.26
C TYR A 81 2.15 8.46 -7.90
N ALA A 82 1.84 7.42 -8.68
CA ALA A 82 0.80 6.45 -8.37
C ALA A 82 0.99 5.84 -6.98
N LYS A 83 2.24 5.46 -6.65
CA LYS A 83 2.56 4.82 -5.38
C LYS A 83 2.51 5.78 -4.20
N ILE A 84 2.98 7.01 -4.41
CA ILE A 84 2.90 8.06 -3.39
C ILE A 84 1.43 8.37 -3.10
N THR A 85 0.61 8.52 -4.14
CA THR A 85 -0.83 8.83 -4.01
C THR A 85 -1.58 7.74 -3.26
N ASP A 86 -1.36 6.48 -3.62
CA ASP A 86 -1.87 5.31 -2.92
C ASP A 86 -1.51 5.36 -1.42
N ASN A 87 -0.22 5.51 -1.10
CA ASN A 87 0.25 5.57 0.28
C ASN A 87 -0.41 6.71 1.08
N PHE A 88 -0.51 7.91 0.50
CA PHE A 88 -1.13 9.06 1.17
C PHE A 88 -2.61 8.83 1.48
N ILE A 89 -3.36 8.24 0.56
CA ILE A 89 -4.78 7.98 0.78
C ILE A 89 -4.96 6.95 1.91
N VAL A 90 -4.15 5.89 1.94
CA VAL A 90 -4.21 4.90 3.04
C VAL A 90 -3.82 5.53 4.38
N ILE A 91 -2.83 6.43 4.42
CA ILE A 91 -2.48 7.20 5.62
C ILE A 91 -3.68 8.02 6.11
N ILE A 92 -4.37 8.72 5.22
CA ILE A 92 -5.58 9.49 5.56
C ILE A 92 -6.66 8.57 6.12
N MET A 93 -6.88 7.38 5.53
CA MET A 93 -7.84 6.40 6.07
C MET A 93 -7.47 5.94 7.48
N ALA A 94 -6.18 5.69 7.73
CA ALA A 94 -5.69 5.29 9.04
C ALA A 94 -5.85 6.40 10.09
N LEU A 95 -5.68 7.67 9.70
CA LEU A 95 -5.94 8.81 10.58
C LEU A 95 -7.44 8.99 10.86
N VAL A 96 -8.30 8.81 9.86
CA VAL A 96 -9.76 8.85 10.04
C VAL A 96 -10.24 7.74 10.97
N PHE A 97 -9.62 6.55 10.90
CA PHE A 97 -9.89 5.49 11.88
C PHE A 97 -9.62 5.97 13.31
N TYR A 98 -8.47 6.61 13.58
CA TYR A 98 -8.19 7.15 14.91
C TYR A 98 -9.18 8.23 15.34
N TYR A 99 -9.51 9.16 14.44
CA TYR A 99 -10.51 10.19 14.71
C TYR A 99 -11.86 9.59 15.11
N GLN A 100 -12.37 8.58 14.38
CA GLN A 100 -13.62 7.92 14.72
C GLN A 100 -13.55 7.20 16.07
N LYS A 101 -12.42 6.54 16.38
CA LYS A 101 -12.25 5.77 17.61
C LYS A 101 -12.04 6.64 18.86
N MET A 102 -11.34 7.77 18.74
CA MET A 102 -11.19 8.72 19.84
C MET A 102 -12.53 9.38 20.21
N ASN A 103 -13.42 9.55 19.23
CA ASN A 103 -14.76 10.10 19.46
C ASN A 103 -15.79 9.06 19.96
N SER A 104 -15.45 7.78 20.01
CA SER A 104 -16.35 6.71 20.48
C SER A 104 -15.89 6.16 21.83
N PHE A 105 -16.67 6.40 22.89
CA PHE A 105 -16.43 5.95 24.27
C PHE A 105 -16.71 4.45 24.50
N ASN A 106 -16.30 3.55 23.59
CA ASN A 106 -16.52 2.11 23.73
C ASN A 106 -15.22 1.34 24.04
N GLU A 107 -15.27 0.49 25.07
CA GLU A 107 -14.14 -0.29 25.62
C GLU A 107 -13.57 -1.36 24.67
N THR A 108 -14.24 -1.69 23.56
CA THR A 108 -13.67 -2.52 22.46
C THR A 108 -12.62 -1.76 21.62
N TRP A 109 -12.01 -0.74 22.22
CA TRP A 109 -11.08 0.23 21.64
C TRP A 109 -9.81 -0.40 21.05
N LEU A 110 -9.36 -1.53 21.60
CA LEU A 110 -8.02 -2.05 21.35
C LEU A 110 -7.93 -3.06 20.19
N THR A 111 -9.02 -3.71 19.80
CA THR A 111 -8.95 -4.94 18.98
C THR A 111 -8.40 -4.68 17.58
N ASN A 112 -8.62 -3.48 17.02
CA ASN A 112 -8.11 -3.10 15.69
C ASN A 112 -7.07 -1.97 15.72
N PHE A 113 -6.76 -1.43 16.90
CA PHE A 113 -5.86 -0.27 17.04
C PHE A 113 -4.43 -0.63 16.64
N LYS A 114 -3.93 -1.79 17.10
CA LYS A 114 -2.60 -2.30 16.76
C LYS A 114 -2.43 -2.51 15.25
N LEU A 115 -3.42 -3.10 14.60
CA LEU A 115 -3.41 -3.31 13.14
C LEU A 115 -3.35 -1.98 12.39
N ASN A 116 -4.21 -1.01 12.76
CA ASN A 116 -4.20 0.31 12.15
C ASN A 116 -2.87 1.05 12.37
N THR A 117 -2.25 0.91 13.55
CA THR A 117 -0.93 1.49 13.82
C THR A 117 0.14 0.91 12.90
N VAL A 118 0.15 -0.41 12.71
CA VAL A 118 1.12 -1.06 11.82
C VAL A 118 0.90 -0.66 10.36
N ILE A 119 -0.36 -0.56 9.91
CA ILE A 119 -0.70 -0.05 8.58
C ILE A 119 -0.19 1.40 8.43
N LEU A 120 -0.53 2.30 9.36
CA LEU A 120 -0.09 3.69 9.31
C LEU A 120 1.43 3.82 9.24
N LEU A 121 2.15 3.09 10.09
CA LEU A 121 3.61 3.12 10.12
C LEU A 121 4.22 2.61 8.81
N TYR A 122 3.74 1.47 8.32
CA TYR A 122 4.22 0.90 7.05
C TYR A 122 4.03 1.88 5.89
N PHE A 123 2.81 2.41 5.72
CA PHE A 123 2.51 3.32 4.63
C PHE A 123 3.23 4.67 4.74
N THR A 124 3.47 5.16 5.95
CA THR A 124 4.24 6.38 6.18
C THR A 124 5.71 6.19 5.78
N VAL A 125 6.34 5.11 6.23
CA VAL A 125 7.73 4.79 5.85
C VAL A 125 7.83 4.57 4.34
N ASN A 126 6.86 3.87 3.75
CA ASN A 126 6.80 3.65 2.31
C ASN A 126 6.68 5.00 1.56
N ALA A 127 5.81 5.91 1.97
CA ALA A 127 5.71 7.25 1.38
C ALA A 127 7.03 8.03 1.47
N ILE A 128 7.72 8.00 2.61
CA ILE A 128 9.02 8.68 2.80
C ILE A 128 10.08 8.11 1.86
N ILE A 129 10.12 6.79 1.65
CA ILE A 129 11.07 6.13 0.75
C ILE A 129 10.79 6.49 -0.72
N PHE A 130 9.52 6.55 -1.12
CA PHE A 130 9.13 6.80 -2.51
C PHE A 130 9.06 8.29 -2.89
N LEU A 131 8.97 9.22 -1.94
CA LEU A 131 9.03 10.66 -2.21
C LEU A 131 10.29 11.09 -2.99
N PRO A 132 11.52 10.72 -2.58
CA PRO A 132 12.75 11.07 -3.29
C PRO A 132 13.08 10.09 -4.43
N PHE A 133 12.13 9.31 -4.95
CA PHE A 133 12.44 8.21 -5.89
C PHE A 133 13.19 8.66 -7.16
N ASN A 134 12.93 9.86 -7.66
CA ASN A 134 13.68 10.42 -8.80
C ASN A 134 15.18 10.57 -8.48
N PHE A 135 15.51 11.07 -7.28
CA PHE A 135 16.90 11.14 -6.83
C PHE A 135 17.52 9.76 -6.65
N ILE A 136 16.75 8.77 -6.17
CA ILE A 136 17.23 7.41 -5.93
C ILE A 136 17.54 6.69 -7.25
N ILE A 137 16.73 6.86 -8.30
CA ILE A 137 17.00 6.26 -9.62
C ILE A 137 18.31 6.79 -10.20
N ASN A 138 18.57 8.08 -10.03
CA ASN A 138 19.73 8.77 -10.60
C ASN A 138 20.97 8.76 -9.69
N ALA A 139 20.86 8.24 -8.46
CA ALA A 139 21.97 8.13 -7.51
C ALA A 139 22.96 7.02 -7.91
N SER A 140 24.17 7.10 -7.34
CA SER A 140 25.20 6.06 -7.50
C SER A 140 24.70 4.70 -7.00
N GLY A 141 25.22 3.62 -7.59
CA GLY A 141 24.73 2.25 -7.35
C GLY A 141 24.67 1.82 -5.88
N ASN A 142 25.61 2.30 -5.06
CA ASN A 142 25.67 1.94 -3.64
C ASN A 142 24.51 2.53 -2.83
N ALA A 143 24.16 3.82 -3.05
CA ALA A 143 23.05 4.46 -2.34
C ALA A 143 21.70 3.81 -2.69
N LYS A 144 21.53 3.47 -3.97
CA LYS A 144 20.37 2.73 -4.46
C LYS A 144 20.22 1.39 -3.73
N PHE A 145 21.32 0.62 -3.60
CA PHE A 145 21.31 -0.68 -2.94
C PHE A 145 20.83 -0.62 -1.48
N TYR A 146 21.35 0.31 -0.68
CA TYR A 146 20.94 0.45 0.72
C TYR A 146 19.46 0.80 0.89
N ILE A 147 18.94 1.73 0.08
CA ILE A 147 17.54 2.14 0.16
C ILE A 147 16.60 0.99 -0.19
N TRP A 148 16.91 0.23 -1.25
CA TRP A 148 16.11 -0.94 -1.60
C TRP A 148 16.19 -2.04 -0.54
N THR A 149 17.35 -2.22 0.10
CA THR A 149 17.52 -3.19 1.20
C THR A 149 16.63 -2.83 2.39
N ILE A 150 16.61 -1.56 2.78
CA ILE A 150 15.72 -1.04 3.84
C ILE A 150 14.25 -1.25 3.46
N ASN A 151 13.88 -0.93 2.21
CA ASN A 151 12.51 -1.12 1.73
C ASN A 151 12.08 -2.59 1.80
N VAL A 152 12.94 -3.52 1.34
CA VAL A 152 12.67 -4.98 1.42
C VAL A 152 12.51 -5.43 2.86
N PHE A 153 13.35 -4.94 3.78
CA PHE A 153 13.23 -5.24 5.20
C PHE A 153 11.87 -4.81 5.75
N PHE A 154 11.44 -3.56 5.52
CA PHE A 154 10.16 -3.05 6.00
C PHE A 154 8.96 -3.81 5.41
N ILE A 155 8.99 -4.09 4.11
CA ILE A 155 7.97 -4.89 3.43
C ILE A 155 7.88 -6.29 4.08
N THR A 156 9.02 -6.95 4.28
CA THR A 156 9.07 -8.29 4.87
C THR A 156 8.52 -8.27 6.29
N SER A 157 8.92 -7.31 7.13
CA SER A 157 8.41 -7.16 8.49
C SER A 157 6.90 -6.93 8.54
N PHE A 158 6.37 -6.07 7.64
CA PHE A 158 4.94 -5.80 7.56
C PHE A 158 4.12 -7.05 7.20
N TYR A 159 4.54 -7.79 6.17
CA TYR A 159 3.84 -9.01 5.77
C TYR A 159 3.98 -10.15 6.78
N LEU A 160 5.12 -10.27 7.45
CA LEU A 160 5.28 -11.22 8.55
C LEU A 160 4.29 -10.90 9.69
N TYR A 161 4.16 -9.62 10.06
CA TYR A 161 3.20 -9.20 11.06
C TYR A 161 1.76 -9.55 10.66
N LEU A 162 1.34 -9.23 9.42
CA LEU A 162 0.01 -9.58 8.92
C LEU A 162 -0.23 -11.09 8.94
N THR A 163 0.77 -11.88 8.54
CA THR A 163 0.67 -13.35 8.52
C THR A 163 0.48 -13.91 9.92
N ILE A 164 1.25 -13.41 10.90
CA ILE A 164 1.11 -13.80 12.31
C ILE A 164 -0.26 -13.42 12.85
N LEU A 165 -0.76 -12.23 12.49
CA LEU A 165 -2.07 -11.73 12.94
C LEU A 165 -3.22 -12.56 12.36
N ILE A 166 -3.16 -12.90 11.07
CA ILE A 166 -4.12 -13.81 10.41
C ILE A 166 -4.06 -15.20 11.05
N TRP A 167 -2.87 -15.74 11.28
CA TRP A 167 -2.69 -17.05 11.91
C TRP A 167 -3.29 -17.10 13.32
N LYS A 168 -3.00 -16.11 14.17
CA LYS A 168 -3.54 -16.04 15.53
C LYS A 168 -5.07 -15.94 15.54
N ASN A 169 -5.66 -15.10 14.69
CA ASN A 169 -7.11 -14.96 14.60
C ASN A 169 -7.79 -16.20 13.98
N GLY A 170 -7.13 -16.90 13.05
CA GLY A 170 -7.61 -18.16 12.48
C GLY A 170 -7.58 -19.32 13.48
N SER A 171 -6.49 -19.45 14.24
CA SER A 171 -6.33 -20.49 15.28
C SER A 171 -7.35 -20.35 16.41
N ASN A 172 -7.60 -19.12 16.87
CA ASN A 172 -8.57 -18.87 17.94
C ASN A 172 -10.01 -19.23 17.52
N LYS A 173 -10.35 -19.03 16.23
CA LYS A 173 -11.67 -19.38 15.69
C LYS A 173 -11.87 -20.90 15.56
N LEU A 174 -10.80 -21.65 15.28
CA LEU A 174 -10.84 -23.11 15.27
C LEU A 174 -11.07 -23.67 16.68
N GLN A 175 -10.41 -23.13 17.72
CA GLN A 175 -10.63 -23.58 19.10
C GLN A 175 -12.07 -23.32 19.60
N SER A 176 -12.68 -22.18 19.27
CA SER A 176 -14.07 -21.88 19.65
C SER A 176 -15.15 -22.75 18.98
N ILE A 177 -14.78 -23.56 17.98
CA ILE A 177 -15.69 -24.51 17.33
C ILE A 177 -15.63 -25.89 18.02
N PHE A 178 -14.58 -26.16 18.80
CA PHE A 178 -14.35 -27.43 19.51
C PHE A 178 -14.65 -27.36 21.02
N GLU A 179 -15.13 -26.22 21.52
CA GLU A 179 -15.69 -26.02 22.88
C GLU A 179 -17.22 -25.92 22.81
#